data_AF-A0A2G5F401-F1
#
_entry.id   AF-A0A2G5F401-F1
#
_cell.length_a   1.000
_cell.length_b   1.000
_cell.length_c   1.000
_cell.angle_alpha   90.00
_cell.angle_beta   90.00
_cell.angle_gamma   90.00
#
_symmetry.space_group_name_H-M   'P 1'
#
loop_
_entity.id
_entity.type
_entity.pdbx_description
1 polymer ?
#
loop_
_entity_poly.entity_id
_entity_poly.type
_entity_poly.pdbx_seq_one_letter_code
_entity_poly.pdbx_strand_id
1 'polypeptide(L)'
;MTRIRKPAILIWLISAILFLLGFQMAIYNSSRPNQSVHYNSNSEERTKLYDKMSQDLDENGAVFLQGGETSQSLSLSDLFTLKDGVVTPVLKAADPPVRANVLYLSPNFSVPISQAVRDIFLPYFDGAIWFQNSSLYHFSMFHASHHIVAVPATESEVEVEANSVKAVAEVLCPLNIVLDRVVLTSTGVLLGCWQVTSGTDPYTIRAKLRNALPRAPEKQLVRTKFIIFIKDIFLNPA
;
A
#
# COMPACT_ATOMS: atom_id res chain seq x y z
N MET A 1 52.71 44.84 -22.70
CA MET A 1 51.42 45.01 -23.41
C MET A 1 51.14 43.75 -24.23
N THR A 2 50.40 42.80 -23.68
CA THR A 2 50.06 41.53 -24.36
C THR A 2 48.85 41.74 -25.26
N ARG A 3 49.06 41.63 -26.57
CA ARG A 3 48.04 41.74 -27.62
C ARG A 3 47.14 40.50 -27.56
N ILE A 4 46.04 40.58 -26.82
CA ILE A 4 45.05 39.50 -26.75
C ILE A 4 44.52 39.27 -28.18
N ARG A 5 44.76 38.07 -28.72
CA ARG A 5 44.35 37.69 -30.06
C ARG A 5 42.82 37.57 -30.07
N LYS A 6 42.14 38.48 -30.80
CA LYS A 6 40.69 38.48 -31.07
C LYS A 6 40.03 37.08 -31.26
N PRO A 7 40.65 36.08 -31.93
CA PRO A 7 40.06 34.74 -32.04
C PRO A 7 39.96 33.98 -30.71
N ALA A 8 40.86 34.21 -29.75
CA ALA A 8 40.79 33.54 -28.45
C ALA A 8 39.57 34.01 -27.65
N ILE A 9 39.26 35.31 -27.68
CA ILE A 9 38.08 35.87 -27.01
C ILE A 9 36.79 35.26 -27.59
N LEU A 10 36.74 35.07 -28.91
CA LEU A 10 35.59 34.47 -29.58
C LEU A 10 35.38 33.01 -29.16
N ILE A 11 36.47 32.23 -29.05
CA ILE A 11 36.41 30.83 -28.59
C ILE A 11 35.90 30.78 -27.14
N TRP A 12 36.43 31.62 -26.26
CA TRP A 12 35.97 31.68 -24.86
C TRP A 12 34.50 32.09 -24.74
N LEU A 13 34.03 33.04 -25.55
CA LEU A 13 32.62 33.42 -25.59
C LEU A 13 31.72 32.28 -26.05
N ILE A 14 32.10 31.57 -27.12
CA ILE A 14 31.35 30.41 -27.62
C ILE A 14 31.31 29.29 -26.57
N SER A 15 32.45 28.99 -25.93
CA SER A 15 32.50 27.99 -24.86
C SER A 15 31.64 28.37 -23.66
N ALA A 16 31.63 29.65 -23.25
CA ALA A 16 30.78 30.12 -22.16
C ALA A 16 29.28 30.05 -22.50
N ILE A 17 28.90 30.38 -23.73
CA ILE A 17 27.52 30.27 -24.22
C ILE A 17 27.07 28.81 -24.26
N LEU A 18 27.90 27.91 -24.81
CA LEU A 18 27.59 26.48 -24.86
C LEU A 18 27.46 25.88 -23.45
N PHE A 19 28.32 26.29 -22.51
CA PHE A 19 28.23 25.88 -21.11
C PHE A 19 26.94 26.38 -20.46
N LEU A 20 26.59 27.66 -20.66
CA LEU A 20 25.34 28.23 -20.15
C LEU A 20 24.11 27.53 -20.72
N LEU A 21 24.08 27.24 -22.03
CA LEU A 21 22.98 26.53 -22.67
C LEU A 21 22.87 25.08 -22.17
N GLY A 22 24.00 24.37 -22.02
CA GLY A 22 24.03 23.02 -21.45
C GLY A 22 23.56 23.00 -19.99
N PHE A 23 24.00 23.98 -19.19
CA PHE A 23 23.60 24.12 -17.80
C PHE A 23 22.12 24.48 -17.65
N GLN A 24 21.59 25.37 -18.50
CA GLN A 24 20.16 25.68 -18.54
C GLN A 24 19.31 24.48 -18.96
N MET A 25 19.77 23.68 -19.94
CA MET A 25 19.09 22.42 -20.29
C MET A 25 19.12 21.41 -19.14
N ALA A 26 20.22 21.32 -18.40
CA ALA A 26 20.32 20.45 -17.22
C ALA A 26 19.36 20.90 -16.11
N ILE A 27 19.27 22.20 -15.82
CA ILE A 27 18.31 22.76 -14.86
C ILE A 27 16.87 22.53 -15.33
N TYR A 28 16.57 22.76 -16.60
CA TYR A 28 15.22 22.57 -17.14
C TYR A 28 14.78 21.10 -17.09
N ASN A 29 15.68 20.17 -17.42
CA ASN A 29 15.40 18.73 -17.33
C ASN A 29 15.29 18.23 -15.88
N SER A 30 16.05 18.80 -14.94
CA SER A 30 15.91 18.48 -13.51
C SER A 30 14.71 19.14 -12.85
N SER A 31 14.16 20.21 -13.46
CA SER A 31 12.98 20.94 -12.94
C SER A 31 11.66 20.47 -13.53
N ARG A 32 11.63 19.51 -14.46
CA ARG A 32 10.37 18.88 -14.86
C ARG A 32 9.88 18.00 -13.72
N PRO A 33 8.69 18.27 -13.12
CA PRO A 33 8.11 17.33 -12.20
C PRO A 33 7.60 16.15 -13.03
N ASN A 34 8.31 15.02 -12.98
CA ASN A 34 7.87 13.73 -13.53
C ASN A 34 6.62 13.16 -12.82
N GLN A 35 5.96 13.95 -11.97
CA GLN A 35 4.82 13.52 -11.18
C GLN A 35 3.61 13.18 -12.06
N SER A 36 3.25 14.01 -13.06
CA SER A 36 2.03 13.79 -13.86
C SER A 36 2.10 12.53 -14.74
N VAL A 37 3.27 12.20 -15.30
CA VAL A 37 3.45 11.00 -16.13
C VAL A 37 3.41 9.73 -15.26
N HIS A 38 3.98 9.78 -14.05
CA HIS A 38 3.94 8.64 -13.12
C HIS A 38 2.54 8.38 -12.54
N TYR A 39 1.75 9.43 -12.25
CA TYR A 39 0.39 9.28 -11.74
C TYR A 39 -0.52 8.56 -12.73
N ASN A 40 -0.46 8.93 -14.03
CA ASN A 40 -1.27 8.28 -15.05
C ASN A 40 -0.88 6.79 -15.23
N SER A 41 0.41 6.49 -15.27
CA SER A 41 0.92 5.10 -15.35
C SER A 41 0.46 4.25 -14.15
N ASN A 42 0.61 4.77 -12.93
CA ASN A 42 0.24 4.03 -11.73
C ASN A 42 -1.28 3.82 -11.63
N SER A 43 -2.07 4.81 -12.06
CA SER A 43 -3.53 4.71 -12.10
C SER A 43 -3.98 3.62 -13.08
N GLU A 44 -3.42 3.60 -14.29
CA GLU A 44 -3.72 2.56 -15.28
C GLU A 44 -3.30 1.17 -14.81
N GLU A 45 -2.11 1.04 -14.21
CA GLU A 45 -1.65 -0.23 -13.64
C GLU A 45 -2.57 -0.73 -12.52
N ARG A 46 -3.04 0.17 -11.66
CA ARG A 46 -3.99 -0.15 -10.59
C ARG A 46 -5.36 -0.53 -11.13
N THR A 47 -5.86 0.16 -12.17
CA THR A 47 -7.11 -0.23 -12.86
C THR A 47 -6.99 -1.63 -13.45
N LYS A 48 -5.91 -1.92 -14.20
CA LYS A 48 -5.67 -3.27 -14.78
C LYS A 48 -5.64 -4.35 -13.71
N LEU A 49 -5.03 -4.06 -12.56
CA LEU A 49 -5.02 -4.96 -11.42
C LEU A 49 -6.43 -5.21 -10.88
N TYR A 50 -7.23 -4.16 -10.70
CA TYR A 50 -8.58 -4.26 -10.18
C TYR A 50 -9.52 -4.99 -11.13
N ASP A 51 -9.37 -4.78 -12.45
CA ASP A 51 -10.11 -5.51 -13.47
C ASP A 51 -9.79 -7.00 -13.40
N LYS A 52 -8.50 -7.36 -13.28
CA LYS A 52 -8.08 -8.75 -13.07
C LYS A 52 -8.67 -9.35 -11.79
N MET A 53 -8.68 -8.60 -10.68
CA MET A 53 -9.29 -9.07 -9.43
C MET A 53 -10.80 -9.27 -9.57
N SER A 54 -11.49 -8.41 -10.31
CA SER A 54 -12.95 -8.56 -10.52
C SER A 54 -13.31 -9.79 -11.35
N GLN A 55 -12.42 -10.19 -12.27
CA GLN A 55 -12.59 -11.39 -13.10
C GLN A 55 -12.21 -12.67 -12.35
N ASP A 56 -11.42 -12.58 -11.27
CA ASP A 56 -10.87 -13.73 -10.55
C ASP A 56 -11.93 -14.72 -10.07
N LEU A 57 -13.06 -14.22 -9.55
CA LEU A 57 -14.15 -15.08 -9.09
C LEU A 57 -14.89 -15.74 -10.25
N ASP A 58 -15.10 -15.02 -11.36
CA ASP A 58 -15.78 -15.55 -12.55
C ASP A 58 -14.92 -16.62 -13.25
N GLU A 59 -13.60 -16.42 -13.28
CA GLU A 59 -12.65 -17.33 -13.93
C GLU A 59 -12.35 -18.58 -13.10
N ASN A 60 -12.16 -18.43 -11.78
CA ASN A 60 -11.71 -19.52 -10.91
C ASN A 60 -12.84 -20.12 -10.06
N GLY A 61 -14.01 -19.49 -10.02
CA GLY A 61 -15.11 -19.86 -9.15
C GLY A 61 -14.81 -19.59 -7.67
N ALA A 62 -15.73 -20.00 -6.80
CA ALA A 62 -15.63 -19.81 -5.36
C ALA A 62 -14.69 -20.85 -4.70
N VAL A 63 -13.39 -20.78 -5.01
CA VAL A 63 -12.33 -21.66 -4.47
C VAL A 63 -12.31 -21.67 -2.94
N PHE A 64 -12.72 -20.58 -2.30
CA PHE A 64 -12.86 -20.52 -0.85
C PHE A 64 -13.79 -21.58 -0.28
N LEU A 65 -14.81 -22.02 -1.02
CA LEU A 65 -15.71 -23.12 -0.65
C LEU A 65 -15.01 -24.49 -0.61
N GLN A 66 -13.79 -24.62 -1.16
CA GLN A 66 -13.04 -25.88 -1.31
C GLN A 66 -11.93 -26.04 -0.26
N GLY A 67 -12.05 -25.39 0.90
CA GLY A 67 -11.08 -25.50 2.01
C GLY A 67 -10.12 -24.32 2.18
N GLY A 68 -10.29 -23.27 1.36
CA GLY A 68 -9.80 -21.89 1.55
C GLY A 68 -8.37 -21.70 2.08
N GLU A 69 -7.39 -21.55 1.19
CA GLU A 69 -6.11 -20.90 1.54
C GLU A 69 -6.33 -19.40 1.71
N THR A 70 -5.82 -18.80 2.79
CA THR A 70 -5.89 -17.34 2.96
C THR A 70 -4.69 -16.63 2.33
N SER A 71 -4.87 -15.35 2.00
CA SER A 71 -3.82 -14.46 1.47
C SER A 71 -2.54 -14.31 2.33
N GLN A 72 -2.48 -14.93 3.52
CA GLN A 72 -1.38 -14.79 4.47
C GLN A 72 -0.60 -16.08 4.73
N SER A 73 -0.72 -17.10 3.89
CA SER A 73 -0.04 -18.40 4.11
C SER A 73 -0.55 -19.16 5.35
N LEU A 74 -1.74 -18.81 5.85
CA LEU A 74 -2.46 -19.49 6.92
C LEU A 74 -3.75 -20.07 6.35
N SER A 75 -4.15 -21.25 6.80
CA SER A 75 -5.47 -21.80 6.45
C SER A 75 -6.57 -21.08 7.25
N LEU A 76 -7.82 -21.12 6.77
CA LEU A 76 -8.94 -20.55 7.54
C LEU A 76 -9.07 -21.17 8.94
N SER A 77 -8.75 -22.46 9.10
CA SER A 77 -8.77 -23.16 10.38
C SER A 77 -7.63 -22.75 11.33
N ASP A 78 -6.53 -22.19 10.82
CA ASP A 78 -5.49 -21.58 11.67
C ASP A 78 -5.94 -20.25 12.27
N LEU A 79 -6.91 -19.58 11.63
CA LEU A 79 -7.35 -18.23 11.92
C LEU A 79 -8.68 -18.19 12.69
N PHE A 80 -9.56 -19.17 12.46
CA PHE A 80 -10.92 -19.19 12.99
C PHE A 80 -11.31 -20.57 13.52
N THR A 81 -12.19 -20.56 14.52
CA THR A 81 -12.85 -21.75 15.07
C THR A 81 -14.35 -21.51 15.11
N LEU A 82 -15.13 -22.58 14.96
CA LEU A 82 -16.57 -22.55 15.20
C LEU A 82 -16.83 -22.87 16.67
N LYS A 83 -17.48 -21.95 17.39
CA LYS A 83 -17.98 -22.16 18.75
C LYS A 83 -19.47 -21.84 18.76
N ASP A 84 -20.28 -22.83 19.12
CA ASP A 84 -21.75 -22.67 19.19
C ASP A 84 -22.39 -22.15 17.88
N GLY A 85 -21.85 -22.58 16.73
CA GLY A 85 -22.30 -22.13 15.41
C GLY A 85 -21.78 -20.75 14.99
N VAL A 86 -20.98 -20.08 15.83
CA VAL A 86 -20.42 -18.75 15.58
C VAL A 86 -18.93 -18.83 15.24
N VAL A 87 -18.55 -18.18 14.15
CA VAL A 87 -17.13 -18.03 13.75
C VAL A 87 -16.40 -17.11 14.72
N THR A 88 -15.41 -17.64 15.41
CA THR A 88 -14.60 -16.94 16.41
C THR A 88 -13.12 -16.94 16.02
N PRO A 89 -12.41 -15.81 16.06
CA PRO A 89 -11.00 -15.76 15.71
C PRO A 89 -10.14 -16.48 16.74
N VAL A 90 -9.12 -17.19 16.27
CA VAL A 90 -8.06 -17.77 17.09
C VAL A 90 -6.98 -16.72 17.30
N LEU A 91 -7.00 -16.06 18.46
CA LEU A 91 -6.02 -15.03 18.77
C LEU A 91 -4.69 -15.67 19.18
N LYS A 92 -3.64 -15.42 18.39
CA LYS A 92 -2.26 -15.78 18.70
C LYS A 92 -1.43 -14.50 18.73
N ALA A 93 -0.77 -14.24 19.86
CA ALA A 93 0.19 -13.15 19.93
C ALA A 93 1.37 -13.46 19.00
N ALA A 94 1.75 -12.52 18.15
CA ALA A 94 2.99 -12.62 17.39
C ALA A 94 4.16 -12.26 18.31
N ASP A 95 5.15 -13.15 18.39
CA ASP A 95 6.39 -12.93 19.11
C ASP A 95 7.59 -13.24 18.18
N PRO A 96 8.39 -12.24 17.77
CA PRO A 96 8.26 -10.81 18.10
C PRO A 96 7.03 -10.17 17.43
N PRO A 97 6.53 -9.03 17.97
CA PRO A 97 5.36 -8.36 17.43
C PRO A 97 5.57 -7.90 15.98
N VAL A 98 4.48 -7.97 15.21
CA VAL A 98 4.41 -7.40 13.86
C VAL A 98 4.37 -5.88 13.98
N ARG A 99 5.31 -5.21 13.33
CA ARG A 99 5.42 -3.76 13.27
C ARG A 99 5.13 -3.31 11.85
N ALA A 100 4.01 -2.64 11.68
CA ALA A 100 3.51 -2.19 10.39
C ALA A 100 3.23 -0.69 10.40
N ASN A 101 3.57 -0.06 9.29
CA ASN A 101 3.22 1.30 8.97
C ASN A 101 1.91 1.28 8.24
N VAL A 102 0.94 2.03 8.76
CA VAL A 102 -0.44 1.99 8.29
C VAL A 102 -0.94 3.40 8.02
N LEU A 103 -1.80 3.55 7.02
CA LEU A 103 -2.64 4.73 6.91
C LEU A 103 -3.87 4.50 7.78
N TYR A 104 -4.03 5.35 8.77
CA TYR A 104 -5.17 5.33 9.66
C TYR A 104 -6.45 5.73 8.93
N LEU A 105 -7.52 4.96 9.12
CA LEU A 105 -8.86 5.31 8.65
C LEU A 105 -9.69 5.80 9.83
N SER A 106 -10.11 7.06 9.78
CA SER A 106 -10.87 7.65 10.89
C SER A 106 -12.28 7.05 11.00
N PRO A 107 -12.91 7.10 12.19
CA PRO A 107 -14.27 6.59 12.41
C PRO A 107 -15.31 7.22 11.48
N ASN A 108 -15.09 8.46 11.03
CA ASN A 108 -15.94 9.15 10.06
C ASN A 108 -16.08 8.37 8.74
N PHE A 109 -15.10 7.54 8.40
CA PHE A 109 -15.12 6.68 7.21
C PHE A 109 -15.29 5.19 7.59
N SER A 110 -14.61 4.71 8.63
CA SER A 110 -14.62 3.28 8.95
C SER A 110 -15.97 2.79 9.48
N VAL A 111 -16.71 3.62 10.23
CA VAL A 111 -18.03 3.24 10.77
C VAL A 111 -19.07 3.09 9.66
N PRO A 112 -19.26 4.06 8.74
CA PRO A 112 -20.18 3.88 7.61
C PRO A 112 -19.84 2.66 6.73
N ILE A 113 -18.55 2.41 6.48
CA ILE A 113 -18.11 1.24 5.69
C ILE A 113 -18.50 -0.06 6.41
N SER A 114 -18.19 -0.18 7.71
CA SER A 114 -18.54 -1.36 8.49
C SER A 114 -20.05 -1.60 8.55
N GLN A 115 -20.84 -0.53 8.68
CA GLN A 115 -22.30 -0.63 8.67
C GLN A 115 -22.82 -1.13 7.33
N ALA A 116 -22.39 -0.54 6.21
CA ALA A 116 -22.79 -0.96 4.87
C ALA A 116 -22.44 -2.44 4.61
N VAL A 117 -21.23 -2.85 5.01
CA VAL A 117 -20.80 -4.24 4.91
C VAL A 117 -21.69 -5.17 5.74
N ARG A 118 -22.00 -4.82 6.99
CA ARG A 118 -22.88 -5.63 7.84
C ARG A 118 -24.28 -5.77 7.24
N ASP A 119 -24.88 -4.66 6.82
CA ASP A 119 -26.24 -4.63 6.28
C ASP A 119 -26.37 -5.48 5.00
N ILE A 120 -25.34 -5.48 4.16
CA ILE A 120 -25.30 -6.28 2.94
C ILE A 120 -25.13 -7.77 3.25
N PHE A 121 -24.21 -8.14 4.15
CA PHE A 121 -23.80 -9.54 4.31
C PHE A 121 -24.60 -10.31 5.36
N LEU A 122 -25.05 -9.67 6.44
CA LEU A 122 -25.78 -10.34 7.53
C LEU A 122 -27.00 -11.15 7.05
N PRO A 123 -27.84 -10.67 6.10
CA PRO A 123 -29.00 -11.44 5.65
C PRO A 123 -28.66 -12.76 4.94
N TYR A 124 -27.42 -12.92 4.45
CA TYR A 124 -27.02 -14.08 3.65
C TYR A 124 -26.18 -15.09 4.42
N PHE A 125 -25.59 -14.69 5.55
CA PHE A 125 -24.64 -15.53 6.28
C PHE A 125 -24.92 -15.48 7.79
N ASP A 126 -25.84 -16.34 8.21
CA ASP A 126 -26.32 -16.47 9.59
C ASP A 126 -25.24 -17.06 10.50
N GLY A 127 -24.49 -16.22 11.21
CA GLY A 127 -23.42 -16.62 12.15
C GLY A 127 -22.11 -17.11 11.52
N ALA A 128 -22.09 -17.32 10.20
CA ALA A 128 -20.95 -17.81 9.43
C ALA A 128 -19.93 -16.72 9.03
N ILE A 129 -20.15 -15.46 9.43
CA ILE A 129 -19.25 -14.33 9.17
C ILE A 129 -18.70 -13.74 10.45
N TRP A 130 -17.38 -13.56 10.45
CA TRP A 130 -16.71 -12.68 11.41
C TRP A 130 -16.43 -11.31 10.79
N PHE A 131 -16.88 -10.25 11.46
CA PHE A 131 -16.64 -8.86 11.08
C PHE A 131 -15.55 -8.25 11.95
N GLN A 132 -14.55 -7.63 11.33
CA GLN A 132 -13.49 -6.90 12.04
C GLN A 132 -14.05 -5.66 12.78
N ASN A 133 -13.38 -5.27 13.86
CA ASN A 133 -13.66 -4.03 14.57
C ASN A 133 -13.29 -2.83 13.69
N SER A 134 -14.25 -1.95 13.41
CA SER A 134 -14.08 -0.78 12.54
C SER A 134 -13.05 0.24 13.05
N SER A 135 -12.74 0.24 14.35
CA SER A 135 -11.65 1.06 14.91
C SER A 135 -10.25 0.59 14.49
N LEU A 136 -10.12 -0.65 14.00
CA LEU A 136 -8.88 -1.24 13.52
C LEU A 136 -8.73 -1.15 12.00
N TYR A 137 -9.68 -0.54 11.30
CA TYR A 137 -9.60 -0.40 9.84
C TYR A 137 -8.42 0.51 9.47
N HIS A 138 -7.59 0.02 8.57
CA HIS A 138 -6.39 0.72 8.14
C HIS A 138 -5.94 0.20 6.78
N PHE A 139 -5.08 0.97 6.12
CA PHE A 139 -4.39 0.51 4.92
C PHE A 139 -2.94 0.21 5.26
N SER A 140 -2.52 -1.04 5.07
CA SER A 140 -1.12 -1.43 5.26
C SER A 140 -0.24 -0.75 4.21
N MET A 141 0.73 0.04 4.66
CA MET A 141 1.71 0.68 3.80
C MET A 141 2.97 -0.17 3.70
N PHE A 142 3.64 -0.44 4.82
CA PHE A 142 4.92 -1.13 4.82
C PHE A 142 5.20 -1.80 6.15
N HIS A 143 5.77 -3.01 6.14
CA HIS A 143 6.09 -3.76 7.35
C HIS A 143 7.58 -3.61 7.70
N ALA A 144 7.86 -3.15 8.93
CA ALA A 144 9.20 -3.16 9.51
C ALA A 144 9.54 -4.55 10.11
N SER A 145 8.52 -5.34 10.46
CA SER A 145 8.65 -6.77 10.76
C SER A 145 7.39 -7.53 10.29
N HIS A 146 7.51 -8.83 10.02
CA HIS A 146 6.35 -9.68 9.71
C HIS A 146 6.58 -11.14 10.13
N HIS A 147 5.51 -11.92 10.28
CA HIS A 147 5.58 -13.29 10.84
C HIS A 147 6.46 -14.27 10.05
N ILE A 148 6.68 -14.07 8.74
CA ILE A 148 7.58 -14.94 7.94
C ILE A 148 9.07 -14.71 8.27
N VAL A 149 9.44 -13.48 8.61
CA VAL A 149 10.83 -13.08 8.94
C VAL A 149 10.72 -12.25 10.20
N ALA A 150 10.87 -12.93 11.34
CA ALA A 150 10.85 -12.32 12.65
C ALA A 150 12.01 -11.31 12.76
N VAL A 151 11.68 -10.02 12.85
CA VAL A 151 12.66 -8.95 13.09
C VAL A 151 12.37 -8.37 14.48
N PRO A 152 13.03 -8.85 15.55
CA PRO A 152 12.89 -8.25 16.87
C PRO A 152 13.49 -6.84 16.88
N ALA A 153 12.89 -5.96 17.68
CA ALA A 153 13.36 -4.59 17.89
C ALA A 153 13.22 -4.23 19.38
N THR A 154 14.24 -3.56 19.90
CA THR A 154 14.22 -2.87 21.19
C THR A 154 13.35 -1.62 21.12
N GLU A 155 12.97 -1.04 22.26
CA GLU A 155 12.20 0.22 22.30
C GLU A 155 12.92 1.35 21.55
N SER A 156 14.25 1.47 21.70
CA SER A 156 15.04 2.45 20.96
C SER A 156 15.02 2.22 19.45
N GLU A 157 15.01 0.96 19.00
CA GLU A 157 14.92 0.66 17.56
C GLU A 157 13.53 0.97 17.01
N VAL A 158 12.47 0.74 17.79
CA VAL A 158 11.11 1.14 17.43
C VAL A 158 10.98 2.66 17.35
N GLU A 159 11.63 3.41 18.24
CA GLU A 159 11.66 4.87 18.17
C GLU A 159 12.40 5.36 16.91
N VAL A 160 13.49 4.71 16.52
CA VAL A 160 14.17 4.99 15.24
C VAL A 160 13.26 4.70 14.05
N GLU A 161 12.54 3.56 14.05
CA GLU A 161 11.55 3.25 13.02
C GLU A 161 10.47 4.35 12.91
N ALA A 162 9.92 4.79 14.04
CA ALA A 162 8.91 5.85 14.10
C ALA A 162 9.44 7.20 13.58
N ASN A 163 10.67 7.57 13.94
CA ASN A 163 11.32 8.78 13.45
C ASN A 163 11.61 8.72 11.94
N SER A 164 12.02 7.57 11.40
CA SER A 164 12.16 7.36 9.95
C SER A 164 10.84 7.54 9.22
N VAL A 165 9.74 7.02 9.77
CA VAL A 165 8.40 7.16 9.18
C VAL A 165 7.94 8.59 9.19
N LYS A 166 8.17 9.31 10.29
CA LYS A 166 7.89 10.75 10.40
C LYS A 166 8.66 11.55 9.34
N ALA A 167 9.97 11.33 9.21
CA ALA A 167 10.80 12.00 8.22
C ALA A 167 10.34 11.71 6.77
N VAL A 168 9.89 10.47 6.49
CA VAL A 168 9.27 10.15 5.19
C VAL A 168 7.97 10.92 5.01
N ALA A 169 7.09 10.96 6.02
CA ALA A 169 5.79 11.60 5.94
C ALA A 169 5.87 13.12 5.71
N GLU A 170 6.85 13.79 6.31
CA GLU A 170 7.05 15.25 6.19
C GLU A 170 7.29 15.73 4.75
N VAL A 171 7.76 14.86 3.87
CA VAL A 171 8.03 15.19 2.45
C VAL A 171 6.97 14.65 1.48
N LEU A 172 5.87 14.07 2.00
CA LEU A 172 4.76 13.56 1.17
C LEU A 172 3.66 14.62 1.02
N CYS A 173 3.01 14.62 -0.13
CA CYS A 173 1.76 15.35 -0.30
C CYS A 173 0.61 14.54 0.32
N PRO A 174 -0.34 15.18 1.04
CA PRO A 174 -1.51 14.49 1.58
C PRO A 174 -2.23 13.67 0.52
N LEU A 175 -2.42 12.38 0.80
CA LEU A 175 -3.04 11.44 -0.12
C LEU A 175 -4.57 11.60 -0.10
N ASN A 176 -5.16 11.81 -1.27
CA ASN A 176 -6.60 11.79 -1.46
C ASN A 176 -6.99 10.55 -2.26
N ILE A 177 -7.91 9.76 -1.70
CA ILE A 177 -8.35 8.49 -2.27
C ILE A 177 -9.86 8.37 -2.25
N VAL A 178 -10.39 7.61 -3.20
CA VAL A 178 -11.81 7.29 -3.31
C VAL A 178 -11.97 5.79 -3.47
N LEU A 179 -13.02 5.23 -2.88
CA LEU A 179 -13.39 3.84 -3.14
C LEU A 179 -13.95 3.77 -4.57
N ASP A 180 -13.25 3.08 -5.46
CA ASP A 180 -13.64 2.92 -6.87
C ASP A 180 -14.62 1.78 -7.03
N ARG A 181 -14.34 0.62 -6.41
CA ARG A 181 -15.20 -0.57 -6.46
C ARG A 181 -14.94 -1.52 -5.30
N VAL A 182 -15.85 -2.46 -5.09
CA VAL A 182 -15.69 -3.57 -4.13
C VAL A 182 -15.67 -4.87 -4.92
N VAL A 183 -14.70 -5.75 -4.62
CA VAL A 183 -14.48 -7.02 -5.32
C VAL A 183 -14.44 -8.17 -4.30
N LEU A 184 -15.15 -9.26 -4.59
CA LEU A 184 -14.99 -10.53 -3.89
C LEU A 184 -14.05 -11.41 -4.70
N THR A 185 -12.93 -11.85 -4.11
CA THR A 185 -11.99 -12.75 -4.79
C THR A 185 -12.46 -14.21 -4.74
N SER A 186 -11.91 -15.06 -5.62
CA SER A 186 -12.10 -16.52 -5.58
C SER A 186 -11.68 -17.16 -4.25
N THR A 187 -10.86 -16.47 -3.46
CA THR A 187 -10.43 -16.87 -2.11
C THR A 187 -11.33 -16.33 -0.98
N GLY A 188 -12.46 -15.71 -1.31
CA GLY A 188 -13.49 -15.33 -0.33
C GLY A 188 -13.17 -14.06 0.44
N VAL A 189 -12.20 -13.27 -0.04
CA VAL A 189 -11.83 -11.99 0.57
C VAL A 189 -12.59 -10.86 -0.13
N LEU A 190 -13.35 -10.09 0.64
CA LEU A 190 -13.95 -8.85 0.16
C LEU A 190 -12.92 -7.72 0.23
N LEU A 191 -12.71 -7.05 -0.91
CA LEU A 191 -11.67 -6.05 -1.11
C LEU A 191 -12.27 -4.75 -1.63
N GLY A 192 -12.10 -3.65 -0.90
CA GLY A 192 -12.38 -2.31 -1.42
C GLY A 192 -11.23 -1.80 -2.27
N CYS A 193 -11.40 -1.65 -3.57
CA CYS A 193 -10.40 -1.14 -4.52
C CYS A 193 -10.43 0.39 -4.53
N TRP A 194 -9.35 1.05 -4.07
CA TRP A 194 -9.29 2.51 -3.95
C TRP A 194 -8.44 3.15 -5.05
N GLN A 195 -8.92 4.27 -5.58
CA GLN A 195 -8.17 5.08 -6.54
C GLN A 195 -7.59 6.32 -5.88
N VAL A 196 -6.40 6.72 -6.34
CA VAL A 196 -5.74 7.95 -5.93
C VAL A 196 -6.22 9.09 -6.82
N THR A 197 -6.85 10.10 -6.23
CA THR A 197 -7.33 11.29 -6.95
C THR A 197 -6.31 12.42 -6.91
N SER A 198 -5.53 12.52 -5.82
CA SER A 198 -4.42 13.45 -5.69
C SER A 198 -3.47 13.05 -4.55
N GLY A 199 -2.32 13.74 -4.42
CA GLY A 199 -1.33 13.45 -3.38
C GLY A 199 -0.35 12.35 -3.76
N THR A 200 0.57 11.98 -2.86
CA THR A 200 1.64 11.03 -3.20
C THR A 200 1.14 9.60 -3.31
N ASP A 201 1.34 8.96 -4.47
CA ASP A 201 0.85 7.61 -4.75
C ASP A 201 1.45 6.57 -3.75
N PRO A 202 0.65 5.58 -3.30
CA PRO A 202 1.11 4.52 -2.38
C PRO A 202 2.38 3.81 -2.82
N TYR A 203 2.59 3.63 -4.14
CA TYR A 203 3.82 3.05 -4.66
C TYR A 203 5.05 3.86 -4.24
N THR A 204 4.98 5.18 -4.39
CA THR A 204 6.06 6.10 -4.01
C THR A 204 6.23 6.16 -2.50
N ILE A 205 5.13 6.15 -1.73
CA ILE A 205 5.19 6.09 -0.26
C ILE A 205 5.94 4.82 0.18
N ARG A 206 5.57 3.66 -0.36
CA ARG A 206 6.21 2.38 -0.06
C ARG A 206 7.68 2.34 -0.46
N ALA A 207 8.03 2.95 -1.59
CA ALA A 207 9.43 3.05 -2.02
C ALA A 207 10.25 3.90 -1.04
N LYS A 208 9.73 5.03 -0.57
CA LYS A 208 10.40 5.86 0.44
C LYS A 208 10.53 5.14 1.77
N LEU A 209 9.47 4.48 2.25
CA LEU A 209 9.51 3.68 3.48
C LEU A 209 10.53 2.55 3.41
N ARG A 210 10.59 1.83 2.28
CA ARG A 210 11.61 0.79 2.05
C ARG A 210 13.04 1.30 2.21
N ASN A 211 13.31 2.51 1.72
CA ASN A 211 14.65 3.09 1.76
C ASN A 211 14.99 3.68 3.14
N ALA A 212 13.99 4.04 3.95
CA ALA A 212 14.18 4.76 5.21
C ALA A 212 14.12 3.86 6.46
N LEU A 213 13.40 2.73 6.39
CA LEU A 213 13.20 1.86 7.54
C LEU A 213 14.40 0.92 7.74
N PRO A 214 15.07 0.96 8.89
CA PRO A 214 16.21 0.08 9.17
C PRO A 214 15.72 -1.37 9.33
N ARG A 215 16.54 -2.32 8.87
CA ARG A 215 16.34 -3.77 9.10
C ARG A 215 15.00 -4.35 8.61
N ALA A 216 14.19 -3.58 7.88
CA ALA A 216 12.91 -4.05 7.39
C ALA A 216 13.10 -5.19 6.37
N PRO A 217 12.25 -6.23 6.38
CA PRO A 217 12.34 -7.33 5.43
C PRO A 217 12.28 -6.86 3.97
N GLU A 218 13.17 -7.37 3.12
CA GLU A 218 13.18 -7.04 1.69
C GLU A 218 11.90 -7.50 0.99
N LYS A 219 11.44 -8.71 1.33
CA LYS A 219 10.17 -9.26 0.87
C LYS A 219 9.05 -8.70 1.74
N GLN A 220 8.06 -8.08 1.13
CA GLN A 220 6.91 -7.51 1.83
C GLN A 220 5.67 -8.38 1.64
N LEU A 221 4.84 -8.49 2.69
CA LEU A 221 3.58 -9.25 2.65
C LEU A 221 2.54 -8.62 1.71
N VAL A 222 2.55 -7.28 1.59
CA VAL A 222 1.76 -6.60 0.56
C VAL A 222 2.52 -6.69 -0.76
N ARG A 223 2.30 -7.79 -1.49
CA ARG A 223 3.01 -8.06 -2.74
C ARG A 223 2.68 -7.06 -3.84
N THR A 224 1.46 -6.52 -3.84
CA THR A 224 1.04 -5.67 -4.93
C THR A 224 1.27 -4.20 -4.61
N LYS A 225 2.15 -3.63 -5.42
CA LYS A 225 2.70 -2.27 -5.31
C LYS A 225 1.64 -1.17 -5.14
N PHE A 226 0.46 -1.34 -5.72
CA PHE A 226 -0.57 -0.30 -5.89
C PHE A 226 -1.81 -0.47 -5.02
N ILE A 227 -1.87 -1.55 -4.25
CA ILE A 227 -3.06 -1.86 -3.46
C ILE A 227 -3.18 -0.94 -2.24
N ILE A 228 -4.38 -0.41 -2.06
CA ILE A 228 -4.94 0.04 -0.80
C ILE A 228 -6.12 -0.92 -0.54
N PHE A 229 -6.11 -1.71 0.54
CA PHE A 229 -7.23 -2.59 0.90
C PHE A 229 -7.49 -2.52 2.40
N ILE A 230 -8.78 -2.55 2.76
CA ILE A 230 -9.24 -2.89 4.12
C ILE A 230 -9.58 -4.38 4.11
N LYS A 231 -9.17 -5.12 5.15
CA LYS A 231 -9.53 -6.54 5.32
C LYS A 231 -10.74 -6.61 6.26
N ASP A 232 -11.91 -6.80 5.69
CA ASP A 232 -13.17 -6.61 6.42
C ASP A 232 -13.90 -7.90 6.80
N ILE A 233 -13.79 -8.95 5.98
CA ILE A 233 -14.64 -10.14 6.09
C ILE A 233 -13.83 -11.41 5.82
N PHE A 234 -14.02 -12.41 6.68
CA PHE A 234 -13.67 -13.79 6.38
C PHE A 234 -14.97 -14.60 6.34
N LEU A 235 -15.29 -15.16 5.17
CA LEU A 235 -16.40 -16.07 4.98
C LEU A 235 -15.95 -17.47 5.40
N ASN A 236 -16.68 -18.11 6.31
CA ASN A 236 -16.54 -19.54 6.54
C ASN A 236 -17.56 -20.28 5.67
N PRO A 237 -17.15 -21.06 4.67
CA PRO A 237 -18.05 -22.05 4.10
C PRO A 237 -18.31 -23.12 5.16
N ALA A 238 -19.55 -23.19 5.61
CA ALA A 238 -20.04 -24.32 6.38
C ALA A 238 -19.89 -25.63 5.59
#